data_AF-A0A414LRH2-F1
#
_entry.id   AF-A0A414LRH2-F1
#
_cell.length_a   1.000
_cell.length_b   1.000
_cell.length_c   1.000
_cell.angle_alpha   90.00
_cell.angle_beta   90.00
_cell.angle_gamma   90.00
#
_symmetry.space_group_name_H-M   'P 1'
#
loop_
_entity.id
_entity.type
_entity.pdbx_description
1 polymer ?
#
loop_
_entity_poly.entity_id
_entity_poly.type
_entity_poly.pdbx_seq_one_letter_code
_entity_poly.pdbx_strand_id
1 'polypeptide(L)'
;MKLKYKLLDKLHNVSNSEMDLLVWAVQHSDETSGTMYGAYYKDYCDEYDRCKQSFYNALYGLADKGIVTFRRNQNDAGTTSDYDITVNDNAYPWKGSSEATYRNEGYVDLASPVFRSGEFKSLKAKEKYLALEFRKRSFETGKGYKHGVRAFYEAWDKTLGVTDRTVRGYIHSLSKVCGFFSVGIKDGFYRITSRICFKKPAKGQEGHRYDQDMYNEQAVRMDLNRNNIKYDKTGFDDTVFLMYQYASAFAQKHADVKTYLSAAIHNSISGHKWRDRSLSAPTIHYHLKAILDGLKDVPETQSAKQNSKSKKNRFNSFSQRDNDYGELESLLLNSTI
;
A
#
# COMPACT_ATOMS: atom_id res chain seq x y z
N MET A 1 5.25 2.39 1.05
CA MET A 1 4.84 2.88 -0.30
C MET A 1 5.96 3.36 -1.22
N LYS A 2 7.17 3.63 -0.72
CA LYS A 2 8.27 4.23 -1.50
C LYS A 2 9.31 3.16 -1.82
N LEU A 3 9.75 3.08 -3.07
CA LEU A 3 10.84 2.18 -3.50
C LEU A 3 12.13 3.00 -3.70
N LYS A 4 13.15 2.78 -2.87
CA LYS A 4 14.41 3.53 -3.00
C LYS A 4 15.12 3.26 -4.32
N TYR A 5 15.75 4.28 -4.90
CA TYR A 5 16.44 4.16 -6.18
C TYR A 5 17.56 3.13 -6.18
N LYS A 6 18.28 2.97 -5.06
CA LYS A 6 19.36 1.99 -4.92
C LYS A 6 18.91 0.53 -5.09
N LEU A 7 17.60 0.25 -4.97
CA LEU A 7 17.07 -1.10 -5.13
C LEU A 7 16.79 -1.45 -6.58
N LEU A 8 16.63 -0.46 -7.47
CA LEU A 8 16.28 -0.70 -8.87
C LEU A 8 17.32 -1.59 -9.58
N ASP A 9 18.59 -1.40 -9.28
CA ASP A 9 19.68 -2.19 -9.88
C ASP A 9 19.58 -3.69 -9.57
N LYS A 10 18.85 -4.08 -8.50
CA LYS A 10 18.61 -5.50 -8.16
C LYS A 10 17.45 -6.12 -8.94
N LEU A 11 16.66 -5.33 -9.69
CA LEU A 11 15.37 -5.76 -10.23
C LEU A 11 15.38 -6.17 -11.71
N HIS A 12 16.49 -6.00 -12.42
CA HIS A 12 16.56 -6.29 -13.86
C HIS A 12 16.45 -7.79 -14.20
N ASN A 13 16.65 -8.68 -13.22
CA ASN A 13 16.64 -10.14 -13.38
C ASN A 13 15.64 -10.87 -12.47
N VAL A 14 14.58 -10.19 -12.01
CA VAL A 14 13.50 -10.84 -11.27
C VAL A 14 12.44 -11.41 -12.22
N SER A 15 11.72 -12.44 -11.78
CA SER A 15 10.59 -13.00 -12.52
C SER A 15 9.36 -12.08 -12.47
N ASN A 16 8.33 -12.39 -13.28
CA ASN A 16 7.06 -11.62 -13.25
C ASN A 16 6.41 -11.63 -11.86
N SER A 17 6.30 -12.81 -11.24
CA SER A 17 5.67 -12.94 -9.91
C SER A 17 6.51 -12.28 -8.81
N GLU A 18 7.84 -12.33 -8.93
CA GLU A 18 8.74 -11.62 -8.00
C GLU A 18 8.60 -10.10 -8.12
N MET A 19 8.54 -9.55 -9.34
CA MET A 19 8.29 -8.12 -9.54
C MET A 19 6.91 -7.71 -9.00
N ASP A 20 5.87 -8.49 -9.28
CA ASP A 20 4.51 -8.26 -8.78
C ASP A 20 4.48 -8.24 -7.24
N LEU A 21 5.09 -9.25 -6.61
CA LEU A 21 5.14 -9.36 -5.16
C LEU A 21 5.94 -8.22 -4.54
N LEU A 22 7.07 -7.82 -5.14
CA LEU A 22 7.87 -6.69 -4.67
C LEU A 22 7.08 -5.39 -4.71
N VAL A 23 6.42 -5.09 -5.84
CA VAL A 23 5.61 -3.87 -5.97
C VAL A 23 4.49 -3.88 -4.93
N TRP A 24 3.81 -5.00 -4.78
CA TRP A 24 2.75 -5.17 -3.78
C TRP A 24 3.25 -4.95 -2.35
N ALA A 25 4.38 -5.56 -2.00
CA ALA A 25 5.01 -5.40 -0.69
C ALA A 25 5.42 -3.95 -0.42
N VAL A 26 6.02 -3.27 -1.39
CA VAL A 26 6.38 -1.86 -1.22
C VAL A 26 5.14 -0.98 -1.11
N GLN A 27 4.07 -1.23 -1.87
CA GLN A 27 2.82 -0.47 -1.78
C GLN A 27 2.16 -0.57 -0.40
N HIS A 28 2.31 -1.70 0.27
CA HIS A 28 1.72 -1.95 1.59
C HIS A 28 2.73 -1.90 2.74
N SER A 29 3.98 -1.50 2.48
CA SER A 29 5.01 -1.38 3.51
C SER A 29 4.87 -0.13 4.36
N ASP A 30 5.11 -0.27 5.67
CA ASP A 30 5.40 0.84 6.58
C ASP A 30 6.71 1.53 6.17
N GLU A 31 6.75 2.86 6.26
CA GLU A 31 7.94 3.64 5.89
C GLU A 31 9.08 3.44 6.87
N THR A 32 8.81 3.18 8.15
CA THR A 32 9.84 3.11 9.19
C THR A 32 10.74 1.90 9.03
N SER A 33 10.13 0.74 8.77
CA SER A 33 10.77 -0.57 8.68
C SER A 33 11.02 -1.02 7.23
N GLY A 34 10.23 -0.52 6.27
CA GLY A 34 10.16 -1.11 4.93
C GLY A 34 9.44 -2.47 4.91
N THR A 35 8.69 -2.80 5.97
CA THR A 35 7.99 -4.07 6.13
C THR A 35 6.51 -3.95 5.77
N MET A 36 6.03 -4.84 4.91
CA MET A 36 4.62 -5.15 4.76
C MET A 36 4.24 -6.19 5.82
N TYR A 37 3.44 -5.79 6.80
CA TYR A 37 2.93 -6.70 7.82
C TYR A 37 1.67 -7.39 7.36
N GLY A 38 1.55 -8.69 7.63
CA GLY A 38 0.36 -9.47 7.34
C GLY A 38 0.03 -9.69 5.87
N ALA A 39 1.07 -9.92 5.06
CA ALA A 39 0.96 -10.40 3.70
C ALA A 39 0.33 -11.79 3.66
N TYR A 40 -0.88 -11.88 3.12
CA TYR A 40 -1.58 -13.14 2.92
C TYR A 40 -1.71 -13.47 1.43
N TYR A 41 -1.49 -14.74 1.09
CA TYR A 41 -1.40 -15.15 -0.31
C TYR A 41 -2.70 -14.91 -1.08
N LYS A 42 -3.87 -14.99 -0.42
CA LYS A 42 -5.17 -14.78 -1.08
C LYS A 42 -5.31 -13.35 -1.57
N ASP A 43 -4.95 -12.36 -0.74
CA ASP A 43 -4.99 -10.95 -1.14
C ASP A 43 -4.09 -10.69 -2.36
N TYR A 44 -2.89 -11.27 -2.37
CA TYR A 44 -1.98 -11.18 -3.53
C TYR A 44 -2.57 -11.86 -4.78
N CYS A 45 -3.14 -13.05 -4.62
CA CYS A 45 -3.77 -13.79 -5.70
C CYS A 45 -4.93 -13.02 -6.32
N ASP A 46 -5.80 -12.44 -5.50
CA ASP A 46 -6.95 -11.65 -5.93
C ASP A 46 -6.50 -10.35 -6.60
N GLU A 47 -5.43 -9.71 -6.11
CA GLU A 47 -4.97 -8.42 -6.62
C GLU A 47 -4.18 -8.50 -7.94
N TYR A 48 -3.45 -9.59 -8.17
CA TYR A 48 -2.55 -9.76 -9.33
C TYR A 48 -3.00 -10.87 -10.30
N ASP A 49 -4.13 -11.54 -10.03
CA ASP A 49 -4.60 -12.70 -10.79
C ASP A 49 -3.49 -13.75 -10.92
N ARG A 50 -3.11 -14.31 -9.76
CA ARG A 50 -2.01 -15.27 -9.62
C ARG A 50 -2.46 -16.46 -8.81
N CYS A 51 -1.87 -17.63 -9.08
CA CYS A 51 -2.10 -18.80 -8.25
C CYS A 51 -1.32 -18.73 -6.93
N LYS A 52 -1.76 -19.52 -5.94
CA LYS A 52 -1.09 -19.65 -4.64
C LYS A 52 0.39 -19.97 -4.76
N GLN A 53 0.78 -20.84 -5.70
CA GLN A 53 2.18 -21.23 -5.87
C GLN A 53 3.06 -20.06 -6.34
N SER A 54 2.52 -19.16 -7.16
CA SER A 54 3.24 -17.97 -7.63
C SER A 54 3.63 -17.05 -6.47
N PHE A 55 2.78 -16.92 -5.44
CA PHE A 55 3.12 -16.16 -4.23
C PHE A 55 4.36 -16.74 -3.53
N TYR A 56 4.38 -18.04 -3.27
CA TYR A 56 5.49 -18.68 -2.56
C TYR A 56 6.77 -18.70 -3.39
N ASN A 57 6.67 -19.02 -4.68
CA ASN A 57 7.82 -18.97 -5.58
C ASN A 57 8.43 -17.57 -5.64
N ALA A 58 7.59 -16.53 -5.68
CA ALA A 58 8.05 -15.14 -5.64
C ALA A 58 8.68 -14.76 -4.30
N LEU A 59 8.07 -15.15 -3.18
CA LEU A 59 8.57 -14.84 -1.84
C LEU A 59 9.95 -15.45 -1.61
N TYR A 60 10.11 -16.75 -1.88
CA TYR A 60 11.39 -17.43 -1.74
C TYR A 60 12.40 -16.94 -2.78
N GLY A 61 11.99 -16.76 -4.03
CA GLY A 61 12.88 -16.28 -5.08
C GLY A 61 13.40 -14.85 -4.88
N LEU A 62 12.62 -13.97 -4.24
CA LEU A 62 13.10 -12.64 -3.80
C LEU A 62 14.03 -12.74 -2.59
N ALA A 63 13.77 -13.66 -1.67
CA ALA A 63 14.61 -13.88 -0.49
C ALA A 63 15.98 -14.45 -0.88
N ASP A 64 16.01 -15.43 -1.77
CA ASP A 64 17.24 -16.03 -2.32
C ASP A 64 18.11 -14.99 -3.04
N LYS A 65 17.48 -13.99 -3.68
CA LYS A 65 18.16 -12.85 -4.31
C LYS A 65 18.58 -11.76 -3.31
N GLY A 66 18.29 -11.91 -2.02
CA GLY A 66 18.58 -10.94 -0.98
C GLY A 66 17.80 -9.62 -1.10
N ILE A 67 16.70 -9.60 -1.86
CA ILE A 67 15.87 -8.41 -2.07
C ILE A 67 14.90 -8.21 -0.90
N VAL A 68 14.40 -9.31 -0.34
CA VAL A 68 13.50 -9.29 0.82
C VAL A 68 13.99 -10.25 1.90
N THR A 69 13.55 -10.02 3.12
CA THR A 69 13.50 -11.03 4.18
C THR A 69 12.04 -11.18 4.62
N PHE A 70 11.70 -12.30 5.25
CA PHE A 70 10.33 -12.49 5.73
C PHE A 70 10.27 -13.26 7.05
N ARG A 71 9.23 -12.96 7.82
CA ARG A 71 8.83 -13.74 9.00
C ARG A 71 7.52 -14.42 8.70
N ARG A 72 7.48 -15.75 8.90
CA ARG A 72 6.22 -16.50 8.89
C ARG A 72 5.56 -16.35 10.25
N ASN A 73 4.31 -15.93 10.28
CA ASN A 73 3.56 -15.85 11.52
C ASN A 73 2.59 -17.03 11.64
N GLN A 74 2.26 -17.36 12.88
CA GLN A 74 1.30 -18.40 13.21
C GLN A 74 0.09 -17.78 13.88
N ASN A 75 -1.09 -18.31 13.57
CA ASN A 75 -2.28 -18.05 14.38
C ASN A 75 -2.27 -18.90 15.66
N ASP A 76 -3.29 -18.70 16.48
CA ASP A 76 -3.55 -19.46 17.71
C ASP A 76 -3.73 -20.97 17.51
N ALA A 77 -3.98 -21.43 16.27
CA ALA A 77 -4.01 -22.84 15.91
C ALA A 77 -2.64 -23.41 15.49
N GLY A 78 -1.56 -22.63 15.59
CA GLY A 78 -0.20 -23.03 15.18
C GLY A 78 -0.02 -23.13 13.65
N THR A 79 -1.04 -22.77 12.87
CA THR A 79 -1.01 -22.78 11.41
C THR A 79 -0.52 -21.44 10.87
N THR A 80 0.14 -21.45 9.71
CA THR A 80 0.59 -20.22 9.06
C THR A 80 -0.61 -19.30 8.78
N SER A 81 -0.63 -18.12 9.38
CA SER A 81 -1.63 -17.07 9.15
C SER A 81 -1.26 -16.24 7.93
N ASP A 82 -0.11 -15.60 8.00
CA ASP A 82 0.37 -14.54 7.13
C ASP A 82 1.91 -14.44 7.21
N TYR A 83 2.47 -13.54 6.41
CA TYR A 83 3.90 -13.25 6.37
C TYR A 83 4.15 -11.77 6.62
N ASP A 84 5.21 -11.44 7.36
CA ASP A 84 5.74 -10.08 7.38
C ASP A 84 6.92 -10.02 6.42
N ILE A 85 6.77 -9.26 5.33
CA ILE A 85 7.77 -9.19 4.25
C ILE A 85 8.50 -7.85 4.37
N THR A 86 9.79 -7.91 4.66
CA THR A 86 10.67 -6.73 4.75
C THR A 86 11.43 -6.58 3.44
N VAL A 87 11.26 -5.44 2.78
CA VAL A 87 12.08 -5.10 1.61
C VAL A 87 13.40 -4.57 2.13
N ASN A 88 14.47 -5.33 1.89
CA ASN A 88 15.78 -5.03 2.46
C ASN A 88 16.24 -3.65 1.99
N ASP A 89 16.84 -2.89 2.91
CA ASP A 89 17.35 -1.54 2.66
C ASP A 89 16.31 -0.49 2.24
N ASN A 90 15.01 -0.78 2.33
CA ASN A 90 13.93 0.11 1.86
C ASN A 90 13.29 0.97 2.97
N ALA A 91 13.69 0.79 4.24
CA ALA A 91 13.27 1.64 5.35
C ALA A 91 13.57 3.13 5.07
N TYR A 92 12.56 3.98 5.17
CA TYR A 92 12.61 5.40 4.81
C TYR A 92 11.91 6.29 5.87
N PRO A 93 12.33 6.23 7.15
CA PRO A 93 11.68 6.95 8.25
C PRO A 93 11.79 8.46 8.07
N TRP A 94 10.67 9.18 8.15
CA TRP A 94 10.67 10.65 8.13
C TRP A 94 11.18 11.26 9.45
N LYS A 95 10.75 10.69 10.59
CA LYS A 95 11.11 11.19 11.93
C LYS A 95 12.56 10.82 12.27
N GLY A 96 13.40 11.83 12.49
CA GLY A 96 14.80 11.67 12.90
C GLY A 96 15.81 11.66 11.75
N SER A 97 15.36 11.70 10.50
CA SER A 97 16.21 11.80 9.32
C SER A 97 16.50 13.26 8.96
N SER A 98 17.73 13.57 8.57
CA SER A 98 18.01 14.88 7.98
C SER A 98 17.33 15.01 6.62
N GLU A 99 16.80 16.20 6.29
CA GLU A 99 16.21 16.47 4.98
C GLU A 99 17.21 16.18 3.83
N ALA A 100 18.51 16.39 4.09
CA ALA A 100 19.59 16.06 3.16
C ALA A 100 19.67 14.55 2.86
N THR A 101 19.57 13.68 3.87
CA THR A 101 19.52 12.22 3.68
C THR A 101 18.33 11.82 2.80
N TYR A 102 17.17 12.44 3.06
CA TYR A 102 15.95 12.16 2.31
C TYR A 102 16.04 12.59 0.84
N ARG A 103 16.57 13.80 0.58
CA ARG A 103 16.77 14.33 -0.79
C ARG A 103 17.81 13.55 -1.59
N ASN A 104 18.84 13.01 -0.93
CA ASN A 104 19.96 12.36 -1.63
C ASN A 104 19.71 10.89 -1.98
N GLU A 105 18.86 10.16 -1.25
CA GLU A 105 18.61 8.74 -1.53
C GLU A 105 17.63 8.50 -2.70
N GLY A 106 16.61 9.36 -2.83
CA GLY A 106 15.59 9.29 -3.88
C GLY A 106 14.72 8.03 -3.87
N TYR A 107 13.52 8.13 -4.42
CA TYR A 107 12.58 7.00 -4.48
C TYR A 107 11.57 7.10 -5.62
N VAL A 108 11.02 5.94 -5.99
CA VAL A 108 9.81 5.84 -6.80
C VAL A 108 8.60 5.76 -5.87
N ASP A 109 7.67 6.70 -6.02
CA ASP A 109 6.39 6.69 -5.30
C ASP A 109 5.43 5.65 -5.90
N LEU A 110 5.31 4.48 -5.26
CA LEU A 110 4.41 3.42 -5.69
C LEU A 110 2.96 3.60 -5.18
N ALA A 111 2.67 4.62 -4.37
CA ALA A 111 1.30 5.02 -4.05
C ALA A 111 0.60 5.69 -5.25
N SER A 112 1.40 6.19 -6.22
CA SER A 112 0.89 6.78 -7.45
C SER A 112 -0.09 5.81 -8.16
N PRO A 113 -1.28 6.27 -8.59
CA PRO A 113 -2.30 5.44 -9.24
C PRO A 113 -1.78 4.66 -10.44
N VAL A 114 -0.76 5.19 -11.11
CA VAL A 114 -0.10 4.59 -12.27
C VAL A 114 0.38 3.16 -11.93
N PHE A 115 1.05 2.97 -10.78
CA PHE A 115 1.59 1.66 -10.37
C PHE A 115 0.55 0.70 -9.79
N ARG A 116 -0.71 1.14 -9.66
CA ARG A 116 -1.85 0.32 -9.24
C ARG A 116 -2.75 -0.07 -10.41
N SER A 117 -2.52 0.52 -11.58
CA SER A 117 -3.41 0.36 -12.73
C SER A 117 -3.29 -1.05 -13.34
N GLY A 118 -4.38 -1.51 -13.96
CA GLY A 118 -4.39 -2.81 -14.66
C GLY A 118 -3.35 -2.84 -15.79
N GLU A 119 -3.13 -1.70 -16.46
CA GLU A 119 -2.11 -1.56 -17.49
C GLU A 119 -0.70 -1.80 -16.93
N PHE A 120 -0.36 -1.24 -15.76
CA PHE A 120 0.91 -1.56 -15.12
C PHE A 120 1.00 -3.04 -14.77
N LYS A 121 -0.04 -3.59 -14.12
CA LYS A 121 -0.06 -4.97 -13.67
C LYS A 121 0.12 -5.96 -14.82
N SER A 122 -0.37 -5.63 -16.02
CA SER A 122 -0.21 -6.43 -17.24
C SER A 122 1.20 -6.45 -17.84
N LEU A 123 2.09 -5.52 -17.45
CA LEU A 123 3.47 -5.49 -17.93
C LEU A 123 4.28 -6.68 -17.40
N LYS A 124 5.24 -7.15 -18.19
CA LYS A 124 6.25 -8.13 -17.78
C LYS A 124 7.28 -7.50 -16.84
N ALA A 125 8.04 -8.33 -16.12
CA ALA A 125 9.02 -7.89 -15.12
C ALA A 125 10.02 -6.85 -15.67
N LYS A 126 10.63 -7.14 -16.83
CA LYS A 126 11.59 -6.22 -17.45
C LYS A 126 10.93 -4.93 -17.95
N GLU A 127 9.67 -4.98 -18.35
CA GLU A 127 8.89 -3.79 -18.73
C GLU A 127 8.56 -2.93 -17.50
N LYS A 128 8.16 -3.56 -16.38
CA LYS A 128 7.94 -2.90 -15.09
C LYS A 128 9.25 -2.28 -14.57
N TYR A 129 10.36 -3.00 -14.64
CA TYR A 129 11.67 -2.48 -14.29
C TYR A 129 12.03 -1.22 -15.10
N LEU A 130 11.88 -1.26 -16.42
CA LEU A 130 12.10 -0.09 -17.29
C LEU A 130 11.17 1.07 -16.91
N ALA A 131 9.90 0.81 -16.58
CA ALA A 131 8.99 1.84 -16.10
C ALA A 131 9.49 2.51 -14.81
N LEU A 132 9.99 1.74 -13.84
CA LEU A 132 10.57 2.28 -12.60
C LEU A 132 11.84 3.11 -12.87
N GLU A 133 12.74 2.60 -13.73
CA GLU A 133 13.97 3.30 -14.13
C GLU A 133 13.69 4.62 -14.88
N PHE A 134 12.77 4.59 -15.85
CA PHE A 134 12.40 5.82 -16.57
C PHE A 134 11.67 6.80 -15.67
N ARG A 135 10.92 6.34 -14.67
CA ARG A 135 10.30 7.22 -13.67
C ARG A 135 11.37 7.92 -12.82
N LYS A 136 12.37 7.18 -12.32
CA LYS A 136 13.54 7.74 -11.61
C LYS A 136 14.23 8.82 -12.46
N ARG A 137 14.69 8.46 -13.66
CA ARG A 137 15.49 9.36 -14.53
C ARG A 137 14.71 10.58 -15.01
N SER A 138 13.40 10.43 -15.24
CA SER A 138 12.55 11.57 -15.62
C SER A 138 12.36 12.56 -14.48
N PHE A 139 12.31 12.08 -13.23
CA PHE A 139 12.14 12.91 -12.04
C PHE A 139 13.45 13.60 -11.65
N GLU A 140 14.57 12.86 -11.63
CA GLU A 140 15.91 13.40 -11.32
C GLU A 140 16.32 14.55 -12.26
N THR A 141 15.96 14.46 -13.53
CA THR A 141 16.38 15.46 -14.54
C THR A 141 15.37 16.57 -14.79
N GLY A 142 14.11 16.40 -14.35
CA GLY A 142 12.98 17.29 -14.64
C GLY A 142 12.64 17.45 -16.14
N LYS A 143 13.40 16.80 -17.04
CA LYS A 143 13.38 17.00 -18.50
C LYS A 143 13.06 15.72 -19.27
N GLY A 144 12.80 14.63 -18.56
CA GLY A 144 12.61 13.29 -19.15
C GLY A 144 13.93 12.63 -19.55
N TYR A 145 13.85 11.34 -19.84
CA TYR A 145 14.98 10.55 -20.30
C TYR A 145 15.23 10.79 -21.79
N LYS A 146 16.41 11.36 -22.12
CA LYS A 146 16.87 11.58 -23.49
C LYS A 146 18.12 10.75 -23.75
N HIS A 147 18.10 9.91 -24.78
CA HIS A 147 19.27 9.11 -25.13
C HIS A 147 19.34 8.85 -26.64
N GLY A 148 20.54 8.80 -27.21
CA GLY A 148 20.72 8.51 -28.64
C GLY A 148 20.21 7.11 -28.97
N VAL A 149 19.56 6.90 -30.11
CA VAL A 149 18.90 5.61 -30.40
C VAL A 149 19.85 4.42 -30.30
N ARG A 150 21.07 4.51 -30.85
CA ARG A 150 22.07 3.43 -30.76
C ARG A 150 22.53 3.17 -29.33
N ALA A 151 22.98 4.23 -28.64
CA ALA A 151 23.43 4.14 -27.25
C ALA A 151 22.33 3.64 -26.29
N PHE A 152 21.07 3.96 -26.60
CA PHE A 152 19.91 3.46 -25.85
C PHE A 152 19.82 1.93 -25.90
N TYR A 153 19.91 1.34 -27.10
CA TYR A 153 19.85 -0.10 -27.24
C TYR A 153 21.08 -0.75 -26.59
N GLU A 154 22.29 -0.24 -26.84
CA GLU A 154 23.51 -0.75 -26.21
C GLU A 154 23.45 -0.77 -24.68
N ALA A 155 22.88 0.28 -24.07
CA ALA A 155 22.72 0.37 -22.62
C ALA A 155 21.73 -0.67 -22.08
N TRP A 156 20.54 -0.79 -22.71
CA TRP A 156 19.46 -1.63 -22.18
C TRP A 156 19.59 -3.10 -22.57
N ASP A 157 20.13 -3.42 -23.74
CA ASP A 157 20.45 -4.80 -24.13
C ASP A 157 21.43 -5.43 -23.15
N LYS A 158 22.50 -4.70 -22.82
CA LYS A 158 23.50 -5.14 -21.85
C LYS A 158 22.93 -5.28 -20.44
N THR A 159 22.18 -4.28 -19.98
CA THR A 159 21.59 -4.26 -18.62
C THR A 159 20.56 -5.37 -18.44
N LEU A 160 19.74 -5.62 -19.46
CA LEU A 160 18.65 -6.59 -19.40
C LEU A 160 19.07 -7.99 -19.88
N GLY A 161 20.24 -8.13 -20.53
CA GLY A 161 20.68 -9.37 -21.16
C GLY A 161 19.72 -9.83 -22.26
N VAL A 162 19.26 -8.92 -23.12
CA VAL A 162 18.33 -9.20 -24.23
C VAL A 162 18.79 -8.51 -25.51
N THR A 163 18.10 -8.77 -26.63
CA THR A 163 18.39 -8.16 -27.93
C THR A 163 17.67 -6.83 -28.16
N ASP A 164 18.17 -6.01 -29.10
CA ASP A 164 17.57 -4.76 -29.57
C ASP A 164 16.08 -4.95 -29.90
N ARG A 165 15.76 -6.07 -30.56
CA ARG A 165 14.38 -6.42 -30.95
C ARG A 165 13.50 -6.59 -29.73
N THR A 166 14.01 -7.21 -28.68
CA THR A 166 13.31 -7.43 -27.42
C THR A 166 13.12 -6.10 -26.68
N VAL A 167 14.17 -5.27 -26.56
CA VAL A 167 14.06 -3.93 -25.96
C VAL A 167 13.03 -3.09 -26.70
N ARG A 168 13.04 -3.11 -28.03
CA ARG A 168 12.03 -2.41 -28.85
C ARG A 168 10.61 -2.87 -28.51
N GLY A 169 10.42 -4.18 -28.30
CA GLY A 169 9.15 -4.74 -27.83
C GLY A 169 8.71 -4.15 -26.49
N TYR A 170 9.61 -4.06 -25.52
CA TYR A 170 9.31 -3.44 -24.22
C TYR A 170 8.92 -1.97 -24.33
N ILE A 171 9.65 -1.21 -25.17
CA ILE A 171 9.34 0.20 -25.41
C ILE A 171 8.00 0.37 -26.12
N HIS A 172 7.65 -0.54 -27.03
CA HIS A 172 6.32 -0.57 -27.64
C HIS A 172 5.22 -0.83 -26.60
N SER A 173 5.40 -1.82 -25.71
CA SER A 173 4.48 -2.08 -24.60
C SER A 173 4.29 -0.84 -23.72
N LEU A 174 5.39 -0.21 -23.30
CA LEU A 174 5.36 1.00 -22.49
C LEU A 174 4.69 2.19 -23.21
N SER A 175 4.85 2.30 -24.52
CA SER A 175 4.19 3.35 -25.33
C SER A 175 2.68 3.13 -25.47
N LYS A 176 2.22 1.87 -25.46
CA LYS A 176 0.80 1.49 -25.51
C LYS A 176 0.08 1.71 -24.18
N VAL A 177 0.83 1.71 -23.08
CA VAL A 177 0.30 2.07 -21.77
C VAL A 177 0.24 3.60 -21.68
N CYS A 178 -0.77 4.17 -22.35
CA CYS A 178 -0.92 5.59 -22.69
C CYS A 178 -0.81 6.57 -21.51
N GLY A 179 -0.94 6.09 -20.28
CA GLY A 179 -0.85 6.92 -19.08
C GLY A 179 0.52 6.94 -18.39
N PHE A 180 1.45 6.05 -18.72
CA PHE A 180 2.74 5.94 -18.03
C PHE A 180 3.80 6.92 -18.56
N PHE A 181 4.07 6.85 -19.87
CA PHE A 181 5.13 7.62 -20.52
C PHE A 181 4.68 8.16 -21.87
N SER A 182 5.21 9.32 -22.23
CA SER A 182 5.26 9.75 -23.62
C SER A 182 6.59 9.29 -24.18
N VAL A 183 6.54 8.36 -25.13
CA VAL A 183 7.71 7.77 -25.77
C VAL A 183 7.72 8.23 -27.22
N GLY A 184 8.83 8.82 -27.66
CA GLY A 184 9.00 9.20 -29.07
C GLY A 184 10.47 9.25 -29.46
N ILE A 185 10.72 9.22 -30.77
CA ILE A 185 12.03 9.46 -31.34
C ILE A 185 11.99 10.83 -32.02
N LYS A 186 12.95 11.69 -31.69
CA LYS A 186 13.12 13.00 -32.33
C LYS A 186 14.60 13.32 -32.47
N ASP A 187 15.01 13.72 -33.67
CA ASP A 187 16.39 14.09 -34.02
C ASP A 187 17.43 12.97 -33.74
N GLY A 188 17.03 11.69 -33.91
CA GLY A 188 17.89 10.54 -33.61
C GLY A 188 18.02 10.19 -32.13
N PHE A 189 17.21 10.80 -31.26
CA PHE A 189 17.17 10.52 -29.82
C PHE A 189 15.81 9.95 -29.41
N TYR A 190 15.82 8.91 -28.58
CA TYR A 190 14.67 8.60 -27.75
C TYR A 190 14.44 9.74 -26.76
N ARG A 191 13.17 10.11 -26.62
CA ARG A 191 12.66 11.01 -25.59
C ARG A 191 11.53 10.28 -24.87
N ILE A 192 11.79 9.94 -23.62
CA ILE A 192 10.83 9.26 -22.73
C ILE A 192 10.54 10.22 -21.59
N THR A 193 9.36 10.81 -21.58
CA THR A 193 8.93 11.69 -20.49
C THR A 193 7.82 10.99 -19.72
N SER A 194 7.93 10.98 -18.39
CA SER A 194 6.80 10.56 -17.56
C SER A 194 5.65 11.54 -17.80
N ARG A 195 4.49 11.02 -18.20
CA ARG A 195 3.33 11.87 -18.33
C ARG A 195 2.87 12.22 -16.91
N ILE A 196 3.03 13.48 -16.54
CA ILE A 196 2.52 14.04 -15.28
C ILE A 196 0.97 13.93 -15.20
N CYS A 197 0.30 13.47 -16.27
CA CYS A 197 -1.15 13.49 -16.43
C CYS A 197 -1.93 12.45 -15.64
N PHE A 198 -1.32 11.48 -14.96
CA PHE A 198 -1.99 10.86 -13.81
C PHE A 198 -1.81 11.78 -12.59
N LYS A 199 -2.46 12.94 -12.63
CA LYS A 199 -2.76 13.67 -11.40
C LYS A 199 -3.45 12.66 -10.48
N LYS A 200 -3.01 12.52 -9.22
CA LYS A 200 -3.82 11.82 -8.21
C LYS A 200 -5.24 12.39 -8.38
N PRO A 201 -6.28 11.54 -8.54
CA PRO A 201 -7.63 12.04 -8.78
C PRO A 201 -7.96 13.10 -7.74
N ALA A 202 -8.68 14.18 -8.06
CA ALA A 202 -8.95 15.18 -7.04
C ALA A 202 -9.77 14.55 -5.89
N LYS A 203 -9.71 15.14 -4.69
CA LYS A 203 -10.53 14.68 -3.55
C LYS A 203 -11.99 14.51 -3.99
N GLY A 204 -12.56 13.32 -3.77
CA GLY A 204 -13.94 12.98 -4.16
C GLY A 204 -14.10 12.40 -5.57
N GLN A 205 -13.03 12.27 -6.35
CA GLN A 205 -13.05 11.53 -7.61
C GLN A 205 -12.78 10.04 -7.39
N GLU A 206 -13.39 9.21 -8.22
CA GLU A 206 -13.18 7.77 -8.24
C GLU A 206 -11.68 7.43 -8.40
N GLY A 207 -11.18 6.52 -7.56
CA GLY A 207 -9.76 6.15 -7.53
C GLY A 207 -8.84 7.09 -6.74
N HIS A 208 -9.33 8.20 -6.19
CA HIS A 208 -8.56 9.01 -5.23
C HIS A 208 -8.31 8.20 -3.95
N ARG A 209 -7.02 8.06 -3.57
CA ARG A 209 -6.60 7.48 -2.30
C ARG A 209 -5.47 8.30 -1.71
N TYR A 210 -5.61 8.72 -0.45
CA TYR A 210 -4.51 9.26 0.31
C TYR A 210 -3.56 8.14 0.72
N ASP A 211 -2.27 8.44 0.86
CA ASP A 211 -1.29 7.47 1.35
C ASP A 211 -1.71 6.95 2.75
N GLN A 212 -2.32 7.83 3.56
CA GLN A 212 -2.92 7.46 4.85
C GLN A 212 -4.02 6.39 4.71
N ASP A 213 -4.84 6.45 3.66
CA ASP A 213 -5.91 5.46 3.42
C ASP A 213 -5.29 4.09 3.21
N MET A 214 -4.22 4.01 2.41
CA MET A 214 -3.50 2.77 2.16
C MET A 214 -2.82 2.21 3.43
N TYR A 215 -2.27 3.09 4.29
CA TYR A 215 -1.72 2.66 5.59
C TYR A 215 -2.80 2.12 6.53
N ASN A 216 -3.98 2.75 6.54
CA ASN A 216 -5.10 2.34 7.38
C ASN A 216 -5.69 1.00 6.89
N GLU A 217 -5.90 0.86 5.58
CA GLU A 217 -6.33 -0.39 4.95
C GLU A 217 -5.36 -1.53 5.27
N GLN A 218 -4.05 -1.30 5.16
CA GLN A 218 -3.08 -2.34 5.48
C GLN A 218 -3.05 -2.70 6.95
N ALA A 219 -3.24 -1.74 7.86
CA ALA A 219 -3.29 -2.01 9.29
C ALA A 219 -4.47 -2.95 9.64
N VAL A 220 -5.65 -2.64 9.13
CA VAL A 220 -6.83 -3.51 9.29
C VAL A 220 -6.59 -4.86 8.64
N ARG A 221 -6.10 -4.91 7.38
CA ARG A 221 -5.85 -6.16 6.66
C ARG A 221 -4.87 -7.06 7.42
N MET A 222 -3.81 -6.49 7.97
CA MET A 222 -2.87 -7.21 8.84
C MET A 222 -3.60 -7.86 10.02
N ASP A 223 -4.39 -7.12 10.78
CA ASP A 223 -5.09 -7.66 11.95
C ASP A 223 -6.05 -8.80 11.56
N LEU A 224 -6.78 -8.63 10.45
CA LEU A 224 -7.69 -9.66 9.95
C LEU A 224 -6.95 -10.93 9.52
N ASN A 225 -5.87 -10.78 8.75
CA ASN A 225 -5.07 -11.91 8.26
C ASN A 225 -4.37 -12.64 9.40
N ARG A 226 -3.78 -11.90 10.34
CA ARG A 226 -3.09 -12.45 11.52
C ARG A 226 -4.01 -13.33 12.36
N ASN A 227 -5.26 -12.90 12.52
CA ASN A 227 -6.26 -13.58 13.34
C ASN A 227 -7.13 -14.58 12.56
N ASN A 228 -6.89 -14.75 11.25
CA ASN A 228 -7.69 -15.55 10.33
C ASN A 228 -9.20 -15.19 10.36
N ILE A 229 -9.49 -13.89 10.29
CA ILE A 229 -10.85 -13.36 10.27
C ILE A 229 -11.32 -13.29 8.81
N LYS A 230 -12.43 -13.94 8.49
CA LYS A 230 -13.05 -13.83 7.17
C LYS A 230 -13.74 -12.49 7.02
N TYR A 231 -13.63 -11.84 5.88
CA TYR A 231 -14.30 -10.57 5.61
C TYR A 231 -14.78 -10.48 4.17
N ASP A 232 -15.79 -9.66 3.95
CA ASP A 232 -16.13 -9.15 2.64
C ASP A 232 -15.63 -7.70 2.50
N LYS A 233 -15.80 -7.13 1.30
CA LYS A 233 -15.36 -5.76 1.02
C LYS A 233 -16.09 -4.73 1.87
N THR A 234 -17.39 -4.90 2.11
CA THR A 234 -18.20 -3.93 2.85
C THR A 234 -17.75 -3.86 4.30
N GLY A 235 -17.68 -5.00 4.99
CA GLY A 235 -17.22 -5.06 6.38
C GLY A 235 -15.78 -4.57 6.54
N PHE A 236 -14.90 -4.83 5.56
CA PHE A 236 -13.54 -4.29 5.54
C PHE A 236 -13.53 -2.76 5.46
N ASP A 237 -14.23 -2.20 4.47
CA ASP A 237 -14.30 -0.75 4.24
C ASP A 237 -14.94 -0.04 5.46
N ASP A 238 -15.99 -0.63 6.05
CA ASP A 238 -16.66 -0.11 7.24
C ASP A 238 -15.72 -0.13 8.47
N THR A 239 -14.93 -1.19 8.63
CA THR A 239 -13.95 -1.29 9.74
C THR A 239 -12.82 -0.26 9.58
N VAL A 240 -12.33 -0.06 8.35
CA VAL A 240 -11.37 1.03 8.05
C VAL A 240 -12.00 2.40 8.35
N PHE A 241 -13.30 2.56 8.06
CA PHE A 241 -13.99 3.82 8.30
C PHE A 241 -14.05 4.22 9.78
N LEU A 242 -14.13 3.24 10.70
CA LEU A 242 -14.10 3.49 12.14
C LEU A 242 -12.86 4.27 12.57
N MET A 243 -11.72 4.10 11.89
CA MET A 243 -10.51 4.88 12.17
C MET A 243 -10.75 6.37 11.96
N TYR A 244 -11.44 6.76 10.90
CA TYR A 244 -11.74 8.17 10.62
C TYR A 244 -12.78 8.72 11.57
N GLN A 245 -13.82 7.93 11.86
CA GLN A 245 -14.89 8.31 12.79
C GLN A 245 -14.35 8.61 14.19
N TYR A 246 -13.42 7.78 14.67
CA TYR A 246 -12.92 7.84 16.05
C TYR A 246 -11.59 8.60 16.19
N ALA A 247 -10.88 8.92 15.11
CA ALA A 247 -9.58 9.59 15.15
C ALA A 247 -9.54 10.83 16.06
N SER A 248 -10.52 11.72 15.94
CA SER A 248 -10.55 12.95 16.74
C SER A 248 -10.80 12.69 18.22
N ALA A 249 -11.63 11.71 18.57
CA ALA A 249 -11.99 11.41 19.94
C ALA A 249 -10.81 10.75 20.70
N PHE A 250 -10.12 9.81 20.06
CA PHE A 250 -8.90 9.24 20.63
C PHE A 250 -7.76 10.27 20.73
N ALA A 251 -7.62 11.15 19.73
CA ALA A 251 -6.60 12.20 19.76
C ALA A 251 -6.80 13.18 20.94
N GLN A 252 -8.05 13.51 21.31
CA GLN A 252 -8.36 14.32 22.50
C GLN A 252 -7.90 13.65 23.81
N LYS A 253 -7.83 12.32 23.84
CA LYS A 253 -7.31 11.54 24.96
C LYS A 253 -5.83 11.17 24.79
N HIS A 254 -5.10 11.83 23.88
CA HIS A 254 -3.70 11.55 23.57
C HIS A 254 -3.40 10.09 23.16
N ALA A 255 -4.38 9.44 22.53
CA ALA A 255 -4.33 8.05 22.11
C ALA A 255 -4.35 7.92 20.59
N ASP A 256 -3.70 6.89 20.05
CA ASP A 256 -3.78 6.53 18.63
C ASP A 256 -4.88 5.50 18.39
N VAL A 257 -5.90 5.89 17.62
CA VAL A 257 -7.04 5.02 17.26
C VAL A 257 -6.58 3.72 16.62
N LYS A 258 -5.45 3.69 15.90
CA LYS A 258 -4.91 2.47 15.27
C LYS A 258 -4.66 1.36 16.27
N THR A 259 -4.00 1.71 17.39
CA THR A 259 -3.66 0.76 18.44
C THR A 259 -4.91 0.16 19.07
N TYR A 260 -5.93 0.97 19.30
CA TYR A 260 -7.17 0.54 19.94
C TYR A 260 -8.13 -0.18 18.99
N LEU A 261 -8.09 0.12 17.69
CA LEU A 261 -8.85 -0.64 16.70
C LEU A 261 -8.36 -2.09 16.62
N SER A 262 -7.05 -2.33 16.63
CA SER A 262 -6.49 -3.70 16.66
C SER A 262 -6.99 -4.48 17.90
N ALA A 263 -7.02 -3.82 19.06
CA ALA A 263 -7.58 -4.40 20.28
C ALA A 263 -9.10 -4.68 20.15
N ALA A 264 -9.87 -3.77 19.55
CA ALA A 264 -11.30 -3.97 19.30
C ALA A 264 -11.57 -5.13 18.33
N ILE A 265 -10.75 -5.27 17.27
CA ILE A 265 -10.80 -6.42 16.36
C ILE A 265 -10.53 -7.71 17.13
N HIS A 266 -9.48 -7.74 17.96
CA HIS A 266 -9.17 -8.92 18.78
C HIS A 266 -10.29 -9.28 19.76
N ASN A 267 -10.90 -8.29 20.42
CA ASN A 267 -12.00 -8.51 21.35
C ASN A 267 -13.25 -9.06 20.64
N SER A 268 -13.53 -8.60 19.41
CA SER A 268 -14.69 -9.03 18.62
C SER A 268 -14.69 -10.53 18.27
N ILE A 269 -13.53 -11.18 18.34
CA ILE A 269 -13.37 -12.61 18.04
C ILE A 269 -13.10 -13.45 19.30
N SER A 270 -13.14 -12.84 20.49
CA SER A 270 -12.94 -13.54 21.75
C SER A 270 -14.00 -14.63 21.92
N GLY A 271 -13.58 -15.83 22.32
CA GLY A 271 -14.46 -17.01 22.44
C GLY A 271 -14.77 -17.73 21.11
N HIS A 272 -14.41 -17.16 19.95
CA HIS A 272 -14.59 -17.81 18.66
C HIS A 272 -13.37 -18.66 18.27
N LYS A 273 -13.63 -19.89 17.82
CA LYS A 273 -12.62 -20.76 17.20
C LYS A 273 -12.12 -20.11 15.91
N TRP A 274 -10.83 -20.26 15.62
CA TRP A 274 -10.16 -19.65 14.47
C TRP A 274 -10.85 -19.87 13.09
N ARG A 275 -11.56 -21.00 12.91
CA ARG A 275 -12.26 -21.34 11.66
C ARG A 275 -13.57 -20.58 11.46
N ASP A 276 -14.16 -20.10 12.56
CA ASP A 276 -15.52 -19.55 12.61
C ASP A 276 -15.51 -18.02 12.71
N ARG A 277 -14.31 -17.42 12.78
CA ARG A 277 -14.11 -15.97 12.85
C ARG A 277 -14.54 -15.30 11.55
N SER A 278 -15.44 -14.34 11.68
CA SER A 278 -15.90 -13.48 10.61
C SER A 278 -15.95 -12.04 11.11
N LEU A 279 -15.66 -11.11 10.21
CA LEU A 279 -15.62 -9.68 10.51
C LEU A 279 -17.02 -9.15 10.77
N SER A 280 -17.18 -8.41 11.88
CA SER A 280 -18.40 -7.68 12.22
C SER A 280 -18.03 -6.25 12.59
N ALA A 281 -18.20 -5.32 11.64
CA ALA A 281 -17.95 -3.90 11.89
C ALA A 281 -18.80 -3.34 13.06
N PRO A 282 -20.08 -3.71 13.24
CA PRO A 282 -20.86 -3.30 14.42
C PRO A 282 -20.27 -3.79 15.75
N THR A 283 -19.79 -5.03 15.81
CA THR A 283 -19.18 -5.58 17.03
C THR A 283 -17.85 -4.90 17.34
N ILE A 284 -17.04 -4.62 16.32
CA ILE A 284 -15.79 -3.85 16.50
C ILE A 284 -16.09 -2.44 16.96
N HIS A 285 -17.10 -1.80 16.38
CA HIS A 285 -17.56 -0.47 16.78
C HIS A 285 -17.94 -0.43 18.26
N TYR A 286 -18.73 -1.39 18.74
CA TYR A 286 -19.08 -1.55 20.15
C TYR A 286 -17.83 -1.62 21.05
N HIS A 287 -16.89 -2.51 20.74
CA HIS A 287 -15.65 -2.64 21.51
C HIS A 287 -14.78 -1.38 21.48
N LEU A 288 -14.65 -0.74 20.31
CA LEU A 288 -13.86 0.47 20.15
C LEU A 288 -14.44 1.64 20.97
N LYS A 289 -15.77 1.77 20.99
CA LYS A 289 -16.48 2.75 21.80
C LYS A 289 -16.30 2.49 23.29
N ALA A 290 -16.49 1.24 23.73
CA ALA A 290 -16.26 0.86 25.13
C ALA A 290 -14.81 1.13 25.59
N ILE A 291 -13.83 0.88 24.72
CA ILE A 291 -12.43 1.23 24.97
C ILE A 291 -12.26 2.75 25.13
N LEU A 292 -12.83 3.55 24.21
CA LEU A 292 -12.74 5.01 24.26
C LEU A 292 -13.35 5.58 25.56
N ASP A 293 -14.51 5.08 25.97
CA ASP A 293 -15.22 5.50 27.17
C ASP A 293 -14.43 5.15 28.45
N GLY A 294 -13.69 4.04 28.42
CA GLY A 294 -12.81 3.61 29.52
C GLY A 294 -11.47 4.36 29.61
N LEU A 295 -11.07 5.12 28.58
CA LEU A 295 -9.86 5.93 28.63
C LEU A 295 -10.07 7.14 29.54
N LYS A 296 -9.20 7.31 30.54
CA LYS A 296 -9.25 8.46 31.44
C LYS A 296 -9.09 9.77 30.66
N ASP A 297 -9.88 10.77 31.02
CA ASP A 297 -9.65 12.13 30.54
C ASP A 297 -8.33 12.64 31.11
N VAL A 298 -7.52 13.22 30.24
CA VAL A 298 -6.28 13.88 30.67
C VAL A 298 -6.68 15.23 31.28
N PRO A 299 -6.23 15.58 32.49
CA PRO A 299 -6.52 16.90 33.07
C PRO A 299 -6.06 18.00 32.11
N GLU A 300 -6.94 18.95 31.80
CA GLU A 300 -6.60 20.12 31.00
C GLU A 300 -5.41 20.85 31.65
N THR A 301 -4.22 20.67 31.08
CA THR A 301 -3.10 21.56 31.39
C THR A 301 -3.36 22.84 30.61
N GLN A 302 -3.71 23.90 31.34
CA GLN A 302 -3.88 25.24 30.81
C GLN A 302 -2.57 25.72 30.16
N SER A 303 -2.44 25.56 28.85
CA SER A 303 -1.55 26.42 28.07
C SER A 303 -1.97 26.48 26.60
N ALA A 304 -2.20 27.72 26.16
CA ALA A 304 -2.37 28.20 24.78
C ALA A 304 -3.73 27.93 24.09
N LYS A 305 -4.71 28.78 24.43
CA LYS A 305 -5.72 29.25 23.47
C LYS A 305 -5.02 29.80 22.22
N GLN A 306 -5.12 29.11 21.08
CA GLN A 306 -5.13 29.76 19.77
C GLN A 306 -6.15 29.10 18.84
N ASN A 307 -7.31 29.77 18.75
CA ASN A 307 -8.26 29.81 17.63
C ASN A 307 -8.36 28.59 16.70
N SER A 308 -9.25 27.65 17.04
CA SER A 308 -9.96 26.89 16.00
C SER A 308 -11.41 27.37 15.97
N LYS A 309 -11.71 28.29 15.04
CA LYS A 309 -13.09 28.46 14.59
C LYS A 309 -13.47 27.15 13.92
N SER A 310 -14.40 26.44 14.55
CA SER A 310 -15.20 25.34 14.00
C SER A 310 -15.50 25.59 12.52
N LYS A 311 -14.69 24.99 11.63
CA LYS A 311 -15.12 24.72 10.26
C LYS A 311 -15.77 23.35 10.32
N LYS A 312 -17.09 23.29 10.09
CA LYS A 312 -17.80 22.05 9.79
C LYS A 312 -16.90 21.20 8.88
N ASN A 313 -16.48 20.04 9.37
CA ASN A 313 -15.69 19.09 8.61
C ASN A 313 -16.50 18.64 7.39
N ARG A 314 -16.30 19.29 6.25
CA ARG A 314 -16.71 18.82 4.91
C ARG A 314 -15.80 17.65 4.47
N PHE A 315 -15.60 16.67 5.36
CA PHE A 315 -14.69 15.55 5.14
C PHE A 315 -15.35 14.39 4.37
N ASN A 316 -16.68 14.39 4.24
CA ASN A 316 -17.43 13.27 3.69
C ASN A 316 -18.06 13.65 2.35
N SER A 317 -17.45 13.19 1.26
CA SER A 317 -18.12 13.06 -0.04
C SER A 317 -17.94 11.63 -0.58
N PHE A 318 -17.99 10.65 0.31
CA PHE A 318 -18.46 9.32 -0.08
C PHE A 318 -19.97 9.43 -0.27
N SER A 319 -20.56 8.64 -1.18
CA SER A 319 -21.99 8.34 -1.06
C SER A 319 -22.18 7.76 0.33
N GLN A 320 -22.70 8.57 1.25
CA GLN A 320 -23.03 8.15 2.60
C GLN A 320 -24.05 7.04 2.44
N ARG A 321 -23.69 5.81 2.79
CA ARG A 321 -24.71 4.92 3.30
C ARG A 321 -24.95 5.42 4.72
N ASP A 322 -26.15 5.88 5.01
CA ASP A 322 -26.59 6.20 6.37
C ASP A 322 -26.69 4.88 7.14
N ASN A 323 -25.54 4.28 7.44
CA ASN A 323 -25.48 3.16 8.36
C ASN A 323 -25.51 3.78 9.76
N ASP A 324 -26.71 3.92 10.33
CA ASP A 324 -26.86 4.15 11.76
C ASP A 324 -26.43 2.88 12.49
N TYR A 325 -25.11 2.77 12.73
CA TYR A 325 -24.55 1.64 13.45
C TYR A 325 -25.07 1.53 14.88
N GLY A 326 -25.60 2.62 15.47
CA GLY A 326 -26.26 2.57 16.77
C GLY A 326 -27.60 1.83 16.70
N GLU A 327 -28.36 2.05 15.62
CA GLU A 327 -29.61 1.34 15.36
C GLU A 327 -29.34 -0.14 15.01
N LEU A 328 -28.35 -0.43 14.16
CA LEU A 328 -27.96 -1.82 13.83
C LEU A 328 -27.42 -2.61 15.03
N GLU A 329 -26.66 -1.96 15.91
CA GLU A 329 -26.19 -2.53 17.18
C GLU A 329 -27.37 -2.91 18.08
N SER A 330 -28.38 -2.03 18.18
CA SER A 330 -29.60 -2.32 18.96
C SER A 330 -30.40 -3.50 18.39
N LEU A 331 -30.43 -3.67 17.07
CA LEU A 331 -31.11 -4.78 16.40
C LEU A 331 -30.39 -6.12 16.60
N LEU A 332 -29.05 -6.13 16.61
CA LEU A 332 -28.25 -7.33 16.87
C LEU A 332 -28.33 -7.79 18.33
N LEU A 333 -28.42 -6.86 19.28
CA LEU A 333 -28.56 -7.17 20.70
C LEU A 333 -29.99 -7.59 21.07
N ASN A 334 -31.00 -7.12 20.33
CA ASN A 334 -32.40 -7.47 20.58
C ASN A 334 -32.91 -8.69 19.78
N SER A 335 -32.10 -9.25 18.88
CA SER A 335 -32.46 -10.44 18.08
C SER A 335 -32.08 -11.78 18.73
N THR A 336 -31.71 -11.76 20.02
CA THR A 336 -31.63 -12.97 20.85
C THR A 336 -32.90 -13.08 21.72
N ILE A 337 -33.96 -13.63 21.14
CA ILE A 337 -35.05 -14.32 21.84
C ILE A 337 -35.27 -15.67 21.16
#